data_AF-A0A950H8L3-F1
#
_entry.id   AF-A0A950H8L3-F1
#
_cell.length_a   1.000
_cell.length_b   1.000
_cell.length_c   1.000
_cell.angle_alpha   90.00
_cell.angle_beta   90.00
_cell.angle_gamma   90.00
#
_symmetry.space_group_name_H-M   'P 1'
#
loop_
_entity.id
_entity.type
_entity.pdbx_description
1 polymer ?
#
loop_
_entity_poly.entity_id
_entity_poly.type
_entity_poly.pdbx_seq_one_letter_code
_entity_poly.pdbx_strand_id
1 'polypeptide(L)'
;MLDFVCDTCSAVKEPGETWIVGLAAEALGAVSARREVNIQSTWTREAAVHPLAVHFCSIECKDDYMTRLFGDEAGKQITAGHTVRSEAVVQEKDPERRGTKTRRVQRHRRAS
;
A
#
# COMPACT_ATOMS: atom_id res chain seq x y z
N MET A 1 4.87 -30.49 -20.65
CA MET A 1 3.97 -30.94 -19.57
C MET A 1 4.15 -29.96 -18.43
N LEU A 2 3.08 -29.62 -17.71
CA LEU A 2 3.16 -28.70 -16.56
C LEU A 2 3.07 -29.55 -15.29
N ASP A 3 3.98 -29.29 -14.36
CA ASP A 3 3.95 -29.89 -13.04
C ASP A 3 3.27 -28.92 -12.07
N PHE A 4 2.42 -29.45 -11.20
CA PHE A 4 1.81 -28.68 -10.11
C PHE A 4 2.56 -29.00 -8.82
N VAL A 5 2.94 -27.96 -8.08
CA VAL A 5 3.80 -28.07 -6.91
C VAL A 5 3.08 -27.48 -5.71
N CYS A 6 3.12 -28.15 -4.56
CA CYS A 6 2.48 -27.67 -3.34
C CYS A 6 3.21 -26.41 -2.84
N ASP A 7 2.47 -25.31 -2.67
CA ASP A 7 3.03 -24.03 -2.20
C ASP A 7 3.51 -24.07 -0.75
N THR A 8 3.16 -25.12 0.00
CA THR A 8 3.56 -25.26 1.41
C THR A 8 4.77 -26.15 1.60
N CYS A 9 4.80 -27.32 0.96
CA CYS A 9 5.80 -28.37 1.20
C CYS A 9 6.61 -28.76 -0.04
N SER A 10 6.36 -28.14 -1.20
CA SER A 10 7.05 -28.42 -2.47
C SER A 10 6.87 -29.85 -3.02
N ALA A 11 5.91 -30.64 -2.51
CA ALA A 11 5.52 -31.90 -3.14
C ALA A 11 5.07 -31.65 -4.59
N VAL A 12 5.33 -32.59 -5.50
CA VAL A 12 4.91 -32.52 -6.91
C VAL A 12 3.69 -33.41 -7.10
N LYS A 13 2.67 -32.91 -7.79
CA LYS A 13 1.42 -33.62 -8.03
C LYS A 13 1.61 -34.82 -8.94
N GLU A 14 1.16 -35.99 -8.48
CA GLU A 14 1.09 -37.20 -9.29
C GLU A 14 -0.30 -37.37 -9.97
N PRO A 15 -0.38 -38.18 -11.05
CA PRO A 15 -1.65 -38.53 -11.67
C PRO A 15 -2.62 -39.21 -10.69
N GLY A 16 -3.88 -38.77 -10.67
CA GLY A 16 -4.92 -39.37 -9.82
C GLY A 16 -4.99 -38.84 -8.39
N GLU A 17 -4.02 -38.03 -7.95
CA GLU A 17 -4.10 -37.41 -6.61
C GLU A 17 -5.18 -36.34 -6.54
N THR A 18 -5.87 -36.28 -5.40
CA THR A 18 -6.78 -35.19 -5.05
C THR A 18 -5.98 -34.05 -4.43
N TRP A 19 -5.99 -32.89 -5.08
CA TRP A 19 -5.32 -31.69 -4.59
C TRP A 19 -6.35 -30.58 -4.36
N ILE A 20 -5.97 -29.59 -3.58
CA ILE A 20 -6.76 -28.36 -3.38
C ILE A 20 -6.10 -27.26 -4.20
N VAL A 21 -6.91 -26.43 -4.85
CA VAL A 21 -6.44 -25.23 -5.54
C VAL A 21 -7.15 -24.00 -4.99
N GLY A 22 -6.41 -22.93 -4.80
CA GLY A 22 -6.94 -21.62 -4.50
C GLY A 22 -6.42 -20.57 -5.47
N LEU A 23 -6.99 -19.38 -5.42
CA LEU A 23 -6.46 -18.19 -6.08
C LEU A 23 -6.02 -17.19 -5.00
N ALA A 24 -4.73 -16.85 -4.99
CA ALA A 24 -4.16 -15.88 -4.06
C ALA A 24 -3.90 -14.56 -4.78
N ALA A 25 -4.73 -13.55 -4.48
CA ALA A 25 -4.60 -12.20 -5.01
C ALA A 25 -4.04 -11.26 -3.95
N GLU A 26 -3.18 -10.34 -4.37
CA GLU A 26 -2.65 -9.27 -3.52
C GLU A 26 -2.94 -7.92 -4.18
N ALA A 27 -3.57 -7.02 -3.44
CA ALA A 27 -3.85 -5.66 -3.84
C ALA A 27 -2.97 -4.71 -3.03
N LEU A 28 -2.04 -4.03 -3.71
CA LEU A 28 -1.14 -3.05 -3.12
C LEU A 28 -1.59 -1.63 -3.51
N GLY A 29 -2.07 -0.87 -2.54
CA GLY A 29 -2.41 0.55 -2.67
C GLY A 29 -1.35 1.44 -2.03
N ALA A 30 -1.43 2.75 -2.28
CA ALA A 30 -0.48 3.73 -1.75
C ALA A 30 -0.38 3.76 -0.22
N VAL A 31 -1.45 3.37 0.49
CA VAL A 31 -1.56 3.43 1.96
C VAL A 31 -1.98 2.11 2.60
N SER A 32 -2.27 1.08 1.80
CA SER A 32 -2.83 -0.18 2.30
C SER A 32 -2.45 -1.35 1.40
N ALA A 33 -2.20 -2.50 2.00
CA ALA A 33 -2.08 -3.77 1.29
C ALA A 33 -3.19 -4.72 1.75
N ARG A 34 -3.77 -5.49 0.83
CA ARG A 34 -4.75 -6.53 1.13
C ARG A 34 -4.37 -7.82 0.41
N ARG A 35 -4.44 -8.94 1.13
CA ARG A 35 -4.31 -10.29 0.58
C ARG A 35 -5.65 -11.00 0.66
N GLU A 36 -6.03 -11.66 -0.43
CA GLU A 36 -7.25 -12.45 -0.54
C GLU A 36 -6.89 -13.83 -1.09
N VAL A 37 -7.39 -14.88 -0.44
CA VAL A 37 -7.24 -16.25 -0.91
C VAL A 37 -8.62 -16.87 -1.07
N ASN A 38 -8.97 -17.23 -2.30
CA ASN A 38 -10.22 -17.92 -2.62
C ASN A 38 -9.96 -19.40 -2.88
N ILE A 39 -10.38 -20.27 -1.97
CA ILE A 39 -10.23 -21.72 -2.11
C ILE A 39 -11.37 -22.28 -2.97
N GLN A 40 -11.01 -22.97 -4.05
CA GLN A 40 -11.99 -23.57 -4.96
C GLN A 40 -12.65 -24.78 -4.31
N SER A 41 -13.92 -25.01 -4.64
CA SER A 41 -14.69 -26.17 -4.16
C SER A 41 -14.20 -27.49 -4.77
N THR A 42 -13.61 -27.43 -5.95
CA THR A 42 -13.05 -28.57 -6.67
C THR A 42 -11.77 -28.17 -7.38
N TRP A 43 -10.87 -29.14 -7.56
CA TRP A 43 -9.70 -28.95 -8.38
C TRP A 43 -10.10 -29.02 -9.86
N THR A 44 -9.89 -27.92 -10.59
CA THR A 44 -10.07 -27.87 -12.04
C THR A 44 -8.76 -27.45 -12.69
N ARG A 45 -8.53 -27.94 -13.91
CA ARG A 45 -7.28 -27.61 -14.62
C ARG A 45 -7.22 -26.12 -14.94
N GLU A 46 -8.37 -25.52 -15.26
CA GLU A 46 -8.52 -24.09 -15.56
C GLU A 46 -8.09 -23.22 -14.37
N ALA A 47 -8.53 -23.58 -13.15
CA ALA A 47 -8.08 -22.90 -11.95
C ALA A 47 -6.60 -23.17 -11.64
N ALA A 48 -6.13 -24.41 -11.87
CA ALA A 48 -4.76 -24.82 -11.55
C ALA A 48 -3.70 -24.15 -12.42
N VAL A 49 -4.02 -23.75 -13.65
CA VAL A 49 -3.08 -23.02 -14.53
C VAL A 49 -3.22 -21.50 -14.43
N HIS A 50 -4.12 -21.00 -13.58
CA HIS A 50 -4.29 -19.56 -13.40
C HIS A 50 -3.01 -18.94 -12.83
N PRO A 51 -2.61 -17.71 -13.26
CA PRO A 51 -1.36 -17.09 -12.78
C PRO A 51 -1.29 -16.83 -11.27
N LEU A 52 -2.46 -16.75 -10.62
CA LEU A 52 -2.60 -16.57 -9.17
C LEU A 52 -2.92 -17.88 -8.43
N ALA A 53 -2.80 -19.03 -9.11
CA ALA A 53 -3.09 -20.31 -8.50
C ALA A 53 -2.10 -20.63 -7.38
N VAL A 54 -2.65 -21.15 -6.29
CA VAL A 54 -1.89 -21.81 -5.23
C VAL A 54 -2.42 -23.23 -5.06
N HIS A 55 -1.54 -24.19 -4.87
CA HIS A 55 -1.81 -25.61 -4.87
C HIS A 55 -1.43 -26.23 -3.53
N PHE A 56 -2.29 -27.10 -3.01
CA PHE A 56 -2.05 -27.80 -1.75
C PHE A 56 -2.28 -29.30 -1.91
N CYS A 57 -1.31 -30.11 -1.49
CA CYS A 57 -1.42 -31.57 -1.50
C CYS A 57 -2.26 -32.11 -0.34
N SER A 58 -2.56 -31.29 0.67
CA SER A 58 -3.39 -31.67 1.82
C SER A 58 -4.09 -30.47 2.45
N ILE A 59 -5.10 -30.74 3.28
CA ILE A 59 -5.78 -29.72 4.09
C ILE A 59 -4.79 -29.07 5.07
N GLU A 60 -3.90 -29.86 5.67
CA GLU A 60 -2.84 -29.36 6.56
C GLU A 60 -1.93 -28.36 5.84
N CYS A 61 -1.46 -28.68 4.63
CA CYS A 61 -0.65 -27.74 3.83
C CYS A 61 -1.41 -26.45 3.51
N LYS A 62 -2.71 -26.52 3.22
CA LYS A 62 -3.56 -25.35 3.03
C LYS A 62 -3.65 -24.52 4.32
N ASP A 63 -3.90 -25.15 5.46
CA ASP A 63 -4.07 -24.45 6.73
C ASP A 63 -2.77 -23.79 7.21
N ASP A 64 -1.64 -24.46 7.03
CA ASP A 64 -0.30 -23.90 7.28
C ASP A 64 -0.04 -22.66 6.41
N TYR A 65 -0.39 -22.74 5.11
CA TYR A 65 -0.26 -21.61 4.20
C TYR A 65 -1.12 -20.42 4.65
N MET A 66 -2.38 -20.66 4.99
CA MET A 66 -3.29 -19.61 5.48
C MET A 66 -2.81 -19.02 6.80
N THR A 67 -2.27 -19.84 7.71
CA THR A 67 -1.72 -19.39 8.99
C THR A 67 -0.48 -18.54 8.79
N ARG A 68 0.41 -18.88 7.86
CA ARG A 68 1.58 -18.04 7.53
C ARG A 68 1.17 -16.68 6.94
N LEU A 69 0.08 -16.63 6.19
CA LEU A 69 -0.40 -15.39 5.58
C LEU A 69 -1.18 -14.49 6.54
N PHE A 70 -1.99 -15.08 7.43
CA PHE A 70 -3.00 -14.34 8.21
C PHE A 70 -2.90 -14.57 9.74
N GLY A 71 -2.03 -15.46 10.20
CA GLY A 71 -1.97 -15.90 11.59
C GLY A 71 -1.23 -14.96 12.54
N ASP A 72 -0.47 -13.98 12.03
CA ASP A 72 0.37 -13.08 12.83
C ASP A 72 -0.22 -11.66 12.98
N GLU A 73 -1.56 -11.57 13.04
CA GLU A 73 -2.32 -10.35 13.28
C GLU A 73 -2.43 -10.01 14.78
N ALA A 74 -1.29 -9.98 15.48
CA ALA A 74 -1.19 -9.37 16.81
C ALA A 74 0.16 -8.64 16.98
N GLY A 75 0.31 -7.48 16.34
CA GLY A 75 1.20 -6.45 16.90
C GLY A 75 2.27 -5.82 16.00
N LYS A 76 2.25 -5.97 14.68
CA LYS A 76 3.07 -5.12 13.80
C LYS A 76 2.21 -4.12 13.04
N GLN A 77 1.68 -3.17 13.79
CA GLN A 77 1.23 -1.90 13.22
C GLN A 77 2.47 -1.23 12.59
N ILE A 78 2.65 -1.41 11.28
CA ILE A 78 3.63 -0.63 10.53
C ILE A 78 3.05 0.78 10.46
N THR A 79 3.33 1.59 11.46
CA THR A 79 3.14 3.03 11.36
C THR A 79 4.09 3.50 10.26
N ALA A 80 3.54 3.79 9.08
CA ALA A 80 4.25 4.51 8.05
C ALA A 80 4.72 5.83 8.68
N GLY A 81 6.00 5.90 9.05
CA GLY A 81 6.64 7.09 9.57
C GLY A 81 6.53 8.17 8.51
N HIS A 82 5.53 9.03 8.65
CA HIS A 82 5.39 10.23 7.85
C HIS A 82 6.47 11.20 8.33
N THR A 83 7.70 11.01 7.87
CA THR A 83 8.75 12.03 8.03
C THR A 83 8.37 13.17 7.10
N VAL A 84 7.52 14.08 7.56
CA VAL A 84 7.39 15.40 6.95
C VAL A 84 8.75 16.05 7.13
N ARG A 85 9.58 15.99 6.08
CA ARG A 85 10.74 16.86 5.95
C ARG A 85 10.17 18.26 5.80
N SER A 86 10.03 18.98 6.91
CA SER A 86 9.65 20.39 6.92
C SER A 86 10.64 21.16 6.05
N GLU A 87 10.26 21.47 4.82
CA GLU A 87 10.96 22.45 4.01
C GLU A 87 10.86 23.80 4.74
N ALA A 88 12.03 24.38 4.99
CA ALA A 88 12.16 25.63 5.72
C ALA A 88 11.34 26.72 5.04
N VAL A 89 10.35 27.25 5.76
CA VAL A 89 9.65 28.49 5.41
C VAL A 89 10.69 29.62 5.44
N VAL A 90 11.13 30.06 4.27
CA VAL A 90 11.88 31.29 4.09
C VAL A 90 10.93 32.43 4.42
N GLN A 91 11.19 33.16 5.51
CA GLN A 91 10.47 34.38 5.84
C GLN A 91 10.77 35.44 4.76
N GLU A 92 9.75 35.78 3.97
CA GLU A 92 9.74 36.99 3.17
C GLU A 92 9.65 38.18 4.13
N LYS A 93 10.80 38.83 4.40
CA LYS A 93 10.84 40.11 5.12
C LYS A 93 10.41 41.21 4.15
N ASP A 94 9.15 41.61 4.26
CA ASP A 94 8.60 42.80 3.60
C ASP A 94 9.38 44.06 4.07
N PRO A 95 10.08 44.79 3.19
CA PRO A 95 10.77 46.01 3.57
C PRO A 95 9.75 47.15 3.70
N GLU A 96 9.52 47.49 4.96
CA GLU A 96 8.81 48.66 5.50
C GLU A 96 8.95 49.93 4.64
N ARG A 97 7.81 50.30 4.03
CA ARG A 97 7.36 51.61 3.54
C ARG A 97 8.33 52.78 3.68
N ARG A 98 8.91 53.20 2.55
CA ARG A 98 9.60 54.49 2.40
C ARG A 98 8.82 55.39 1.42
N GLY A 99 8.39 56.56 1.92
CA GLY A 99 7.83 57.68 1.14
C GLY A 99 6.38 58.01 1.52
N THR A 100 5.96 59.25 1.81
CA THR A 100 6.60 60.57 1.65
C THR A 100 5.88 61.53 2.59
N LYS A 101 6.60 62.24 3.46
CA LYS A 101 6.01 63.28 4.34
C LYS A 101 5.61 64.49 3.48
N THR A 102 4.32 64.68 3.22
CA THR A 102 3.82 65.93 2.63
C THR A 102 3.93 67.07 3.66
N ARG A 103 4.92 67.93 3.47
CA ARG A 103 5.13 69.17 4.23
C ARG A 103 4.07 70.19 3.82
N ARG A 104 3.03 70.36 4.63
CA ARG A 104 2.03 71.44 4.47
C ARG A 104 2.71 72.76 4.84
N VAL A 105 3.17 73.51 3.84
CA VAL A 105 3.71 74.86 4.02
C VAL A 105 2.55 75.85 4.10
N GLN A 106 2.30 76.34 5.30
CA GLN A 106 1.41 77.47 5.57
C GLN A 106 2.04 78.74 4.98
N ARG A 107 1.40 79.33 3.96
CA ARG A 107 1.72 80.67 3.49
C ARG A 107 0.52 81.57 3.67
N HIS A 108 0.62 82.45 4.68
CA HIS A 108 -0.13 83.69 4.73
C HIS A 108 0.19 84.56 3.52
N ARG A 109 -0.84 85.13 2.89
CA ARG A 109 -0.73 86.44 2.24
C ARG A 109 -2.00 87.25 2.50
N ARG A 110 -1.79 88.44 3.04
CA ARG A 110 -2.74 89.56 3.18
C ARG A 110 -2.84 90.34 1.86
N ALA A 111 -3.90 91.16 1.81
CA ALA A 111 -4.16 92.36 1.00
C ALA A 111 -4.81 92.11 -0.38
N SER A 112 -6.03 92.59 -0.56
CA SER A 112 -6.33 94.00 -0.88
C SER A 112 -7.67 94.41 -0.26
#